data_AF-A0A3G8WJL8-F1
#
_entry.id   AF-A0A3G8WJL8-F1
#
_cell.length_a   1.000
_cell.length_b   1.000
_cell.length_c   1.000
_cell.angle_alpha   90.00
_cell.angle_beta   90.00
_cell.angle_gamma   90.00
#
_symmetry.space_group_name_H-M   'P 1'
#
loop_
_entity.id
_entity.type
_entity.pdbx_description
1 polymer ?
#
loop_
_entity_poly.entity_id
_entity_poly.type
_entity_poly.pdbx_seq_one_letter_code
_entity_poly.pdbx_strand_id
1 'polypeptide(L)'
;MESPELNHLREIALTIKLDPIGSIGHAASVSDVIQVLSGVKESYRNFLKVSLAKKFPENENVNEQVNNFVDNTELLIVDTKFSSYQNSIAPNVQDNVYSLFGNTKEFATTEQIFDDFKDDIIYSDVNNYQDLQSLKINIQLKSEI
;
A
#
# COMPACT_ATOMS: atom_id res chain seq x y z
N MET A 1 -9.07 27.80 0.07
CA MET A 1 -8.43 26.95 -0.95
C MET A 1 -7.81 25.80 -0.20
N GLU A 2 -8.09 24.56 -0.59
CA GLU A 2 -7.46 23.39 0.03
C GLU A 2 -5.97 23.35 -0.31
N SER A 3 -5.17 22.71 0.54
CA SER A 3 -3.72 22.66 0.35
C SER A 3 -3.37 21.81 -0.89
N PRO A 4 -2.33 22.18 -1.66
CA PRO A 4 -1.87 21.38 -2.79
C PRO A 4 -1.54 19.93 -2.40
N GLU A 5 -1.03 19.72 -1.19
CA GLU A 5 -0.68 18.41 -0.65
C GLU A 5 -1.91 17.53 -0.42
N LEU A 6 -3.01 18.09 0.10
CA LEU A 6 -4.26 17.36 0.28
C LEU A 6 -4.90 16.98 -1.05
N ASN A 7 -4.80 17.85 -2.06
CA ASN A 7 -5.28 17.54 -3.41
C ASN A 7 -4.48 16.39 -4.04
N HIS A 8 -3.15 16.46 -3.96
CA HIS A 8 -2.27 15.39 -4.43
C HIS A 8 -2.59 14.05 -3.76
N LEU A 9 -2.74 14.05 -2.43
CA LEU A 9 -3.09 12.85 -1.68
C LEU A 9 -4.43 12.23 -2.13
N ARG A 10 -5.41 13.05 -2.53
CA ARG A 10 -6.70 12.56 -3.06
C ARG A 10 -6.58 11.99 -4.47
N GLU A 11 -5.68 12.54 -5.29
CA GLU A 11 -5.43 12.04 -6.66
C GLU A 11 -4.86 10.62 -6.65
N ILE A 12 -3.98 10.30 -5.69
CA ILE A 12 -3.32 9.00 -5.60
C ILE A 12 -4.08 7.97 -4.73
N ALA A 13 -5.15 8.40 -4.07
CA ALA A 13 -5.83 7.61 -3.05
C ALA A 13 -6.52 6.35 -3.58
N LEU A 14 -6.44 5.27 -2.81
CA LEU A 14 -7.28 4.09 -2.98
C LEU A 14 -8.62 4.30 -2.26
N THR A 15 -9.73 4.25 -3.00
CA THR A 15 -11.07 4.27 -2.40
C THR A 15 -11.54 2.85 -2.08
N ILE A 16 -11.86 2.60 -0.82
CA ILE A 16 -12.42 1.33 -0.34
C ILE A 16 -13.87 1.53 0.04
N LYS A 17 -14.76 0.72 -0.55
CA LYS A 17 -16.19 0.66 -0.18
C LYS A 17 -16.48 -0.68 0.49
N LEU A 18 -17.02 -0.63 1.71
CA LEU A 18 -17.47 -1.83 2.43
C LEU A 18 -18.97 -1.99 2.30
N ASP A 19 -19.40 -3.16 1.83
CA ASP A 19 -20.80 -3.52 1.61
C ASP A 19 -21.06 -4.93 2.19
N PRO A 20 -21.23 -5.03 3.52
CA PRO A 20 -21.44 -6.31 4.20
C PRO A 20 -22.82 -6.91 3.88
N ILE A 21 -22.83 -8.22 3.69
CA ILE A 21 -24.05 -9.00 3.50
C ILE A 21 -24.56 -9.44 4.88
N GLY A 22 -25.84 -9.22 5.17
CA GLY A 22 -26.50 -9.74 6.37
C GLY A 22 -26.52 -8.81 7.58
N SER A 23 -26.09 -7.56 7.45
CA SER A 23 -26.32 -6.50 8.43
C SER A 23 -27.56 -5.66 8.09
N ILE A 24 -28.08 -4.91 9.07
CA ILE A 24 -29.25 -4.04 8.87
C ILE A 24 -28.86 -2.97 7.83
N GLY A 25 -29.55 -2.99 6.69
CA GLY A 25 -29.35 -2.01 5.62
C GLY A 25 -27.93 -1.99 5.03
N HIS A 26 -27.21 -3.13 5.07
CA HIS A 26 -25.81 -3.22 4.62
C HIS A 26 -24.85 -2.30 5.39
N ALA A 27 -25.20 -1.92 6.62
CA ALA A 27 -24.33 -1.12 7.45
C ALA A 27 -23.12 -1.95 7.92
N ALA A 28 -21.90 -1.46 7.65
CA ALA A 28 -20.68 -2.03 8.24
C ALA A 28 -20.58 -1.67 9.72
N SER A 29 -20.18 -2.65 10.54
CA SER A 29 -19.84 -2.35 11.91
C SER A 29 -18.50 -1.60 11.95
N VAL A 30 -18.28 -0.79 12.99
CA VAL A 30 -16.99 -0.13 13.20
C VAL A 30 -15.84 -1.16 13.26
N SER A 31 -16.11 -2.34 13.83
CA SER A 31 -15.13 -3.42 13.90
C SER A 31 -14.72 -3.93 12.52
N ASP A 32 -15.68 -4.09 11.60
CA ASP A 32 -15.40 -4.55 10.23
C ASP A 32 -14.55 -3.52 9.47
N VAL A 33 -14.88 -2.24 9.63
CA VAL A 33 -14.12 -1.14 9.03
C VAL A 33 -12.68 -1.15 9.53
N ILE A 34 -12.47 -1.24 10.85
CA ILE A 34 -11.13 -1.31 11.46
C ILE A 34 -10.38 -2.54 10.94
N GLN A 35 -11.04 -3.70 10.85
CA GLN A 35 -10.41 -4.93 10.40
C GLN A 35 -9.93 -4.82 8.95
N VAL A 36 -10.76 -4.33 8.03
CA VAL A 36 -10.36 -4.19 6.62
C VAL A 36 -9.23 -3.17 6.46
N LEU A 37 -9.34 -2.00 7.10
CA LEU A 37 -8.28 -1.00 7.02
C LEU A 37 -6.95 -1.50 7.62
N SER A 38 -7.02 -2.26 8.72
CA SER A 38 -5.85 -2.90 9.33
C SER A 38 -5.23 -3.94 8.39
N GLY A 39 -6.05 -4.76 7.73
CA GLY A 39 -5.58 -5.75 6.76
C GLY A 39 -4.91 -5.10 5.55
N VAL A 40 -5.46 -4.00 5.03
CA VAL A 40 -4.83 -3.25 3.93
C VAL A 40 -3.50 -2.64 4.35
N LYS A 41 -3.43 -2.05 5.56
CA LYS A 41 -2.16 -1.54 6.13
C LYS A 41 -1.11 -2.64 6.24
N GLU A 42 -1.48 -3.80 6.78
CA GLU A 42 -0.56 -4.93 6.92
C GLU A 42 -0.11 -5.48 5.55
N SER A 43 -1.03 -5.60 4.59
CA SER A 43 -0.73 -6.02 3.23
C SER A 43 0.28 -5.07 2.55
N TYR A 44 0.06 -3.76 2.66
CA TYR A 44 0.99 -2.75 2.13
C TYR A 44 2.36 -2.82 2.79
N ARG A 45 2.44 -3.00 4.12
CA ARG A 45 3.71 -3.18 4.84
C ARG A 45 4.49 -4.41 4.37
N ASN A 46 3.79 -5.52 4.17
CA ASN A 46 4.40 -6.74 3.65
C ASN A 46 4.90 -6.55 2.21
N PHE A 47 4.11 -5.88 1.36
CA PHE A 47 4.51 -5.52 0.01
C PHE A 47 5.78 -4.64 0.02
N LEU A 48 5.81 -3.59 0.83
CA LEU A 48 6.97 -2.71 0.98
C LEU A 48 8.23 -3.49 1.36
N LYS A 49 8.12 -4.38 2.35
CA LYS A 49 9.25 -5.20 2.81
C LYS A 49 9.83 -6.04 1.68
N VAL A 50 8.97 -6.70 0.90
CA VAL A 50 9.40 -7.53 -0.24
C VAL A 50 9.97 -6.66 -1.38
N SER A 51 9.29 -5.58 -1.74
CA SER A 51 9.66 -4.70 -2.86
C SER A 51 10.97 -3.96 -2.58
N LEU A 52 11.19 -3.51 -1.35
CA LEU A 52 12.43 -2.85 -0.93
C LEU A 52 13.58 -3.85 -0.79
N ALA A 53 13.38 -5.00 -0.12
CA ALA A 53 14.45 -6.00 0.01
C ALA A 53 14.98 -6.48 -1.36
N LYS A 54 14.10 -6.65 -2.36
CA LYS A 54 14.49 -7.01 -3.73
C LYS A 54 15.29 -5.93 -4.46
N LYS A 55 15.01 -4.65 -4.21
CA LYS A 55 15.76 -3.55 -4.84
C LYS A 55 17.18 -3.43 -4.26
N PHE A 56 17.46 -4.05 -3.12
CA PHE A 56 18.73 -3.92 -2.40
C PHE A 56 19.27 -5.26 -1.89
N PRO A 57 19.61 -6.21 -2.78
CA PRO A 57 20.04 -7.55 -2.38
C PRO A 57 21.41 -7.57 -1.65
N GLU A 58 22.26 -6.55 -1.86
CA GLU A 58 23.67 -6.57 -1.40
C GLU A 58 23.96 -5.82 -0.09
N ASN A 59 22.99 -5.14 0.52
CA ASN A 59 23.26 -4.33 1.70
C ASN A 59 22.85 -5.10 2.98
N GLU A 60 23.86 -5.59 3.71
CA GLU A 60 23.73 -6.47 4.88
C GLU A 60 22.87 -5.87 6.03
N ASN A 61 22.73 -4.53 6.06
CA ASN A 61 21.88 -3.80 7.03
C ASN A 61 20.51 -3.38 6.48
N VAL A 62 20.17 -3.74 5.24
CA VAL A 62 18.86 -3.40 4.61
C VAL A 62 17.72 -3.93 5.42
N ASN A 63 17.85 -5.12 6.01
CA ASN A 63 16.75 -5.72 6.76
C ASN A 63 16.30 -4.84 7.92
N GLU A 64 17.22 -4.24 8.69
CA GLU A 64 16.87 -3.36 9.80
C GLU A 64 16.33 -2.01 9.30
N GLN A 65 16.97 -1.41 8.28
CA GLN A 65 16.54 -0.12 7.72
C GLN A 65 15.18 -0.21 7.01
N VAL A 66 14.94 -1.29 6.26
CA VAL A 66 13.65 -1.58 5.61
C VAL A 66 12.59 -1.89 6.66
N ASN A 67 12.89 -2.70 7.68
CA ASN A 67 11.91 -2.94 8.75
C ASN A 67 11.55 -1.63 9.47
N ASN A 68 12.54 -0.80 9.83
CA ASN A 68 12.30 0.50 10.44
C ASN A 68 11.46 1.42 9.55
N PHE A 69 11.73 1.45 8.25
CA PHE A 69 10.90 2.24 7.32
C PHE A 69 9.47 1.71 7.22
N VAL A 70 9.30 0.40 7.05
CA VAL A 70 8.00 -0.26 6.96
C VAL A 70 7.17 -0.03 8.22
N ASP A 71 7.80 -0.09 9.39
CA ASP A 71 7.15 0.11 10.69
C ASP A 71 6.70 1.57 10.89
N ASN A 72 7.49 2.52 10.37
CA ASN A 72 7.18 3.95 10.42
C ASN A 72 6.26 4.41 9.27
N THR A 73 6.09 3.59 8.23
CA THR A 73 5.22 3.93 7.12
C THR A 73 3.77 3.87 7.56
N GLU A 74 3.05 4.96 7.31
CA GLU A 74 1.64 5.11 7.61
C GLU A 74 0.79 5.33 6.35
N LEU A 75 -0.45 4.83 6.41
CA LEU A 75 -1.49 5.15 5.43
C LEU A 75 -2.42 6.19 6.04
N LEU A 76 -2.60 7.29 5.34
CA LEU A 76 -3.44 8.42 5.72
C LEU A 76 -4.84 8.22 5.18
N ILE A 77 -5.86 8.57 5.98
CA ILE A 77 -7.23 8.72 5.49
C ILE A 77 -7.38 10.13 4.92
N VAL A 78 -7.71 10.23 3.63
CA VAL A 78 -7.63 11.49 2.85
C VAL A 78 -8.97 12.01 2.37
N ASP A 79 -10.00 11.16 2.39
CA ASP A 79 -11.39 11.57 2.28
C ASP A 79 -12.26 10.68 3.17
N THR A 80 -13.05 11.33 4.00
CA THR A 80 -14.09 10.73 4.83
C THR A 80 -15.40 11.44 4.51
N LYS A 81 -16.09 10.97 3.49
CA LYS A 81 -17.51 11.24 3.41
C LYS A 81 -18.17 10.38 4.49
N PHE A 82 -18.16 10.84 5.75
CA PHE A 82 -18.64 10.10 6.93
C PHE A 82 -20.10 9.62 6.81
N SER A 83 -20.88 10.18 5.89
CA SER A 83 -22.22 9.72 5.51
C SER A 83 -22.23 8.54 4.51
N SER A 84 -21.06 8.04 4.11
CA SER A 84 -20.86 6.91 3.20
C SER A 84 -19.76 6.01 3.76
N TYR A 85 -19.92 4.70 3.68
CA TYR A 85 -18.91 3.70 4.08
C TYR A 85 -17.72 3.63 3.08
N GLN A 86 -17.32 4.79 2.56
CA GLN A 86 -16.24 5.00 1.61
C GLN A 86 -15.11 5.71 2.35
N ASN A 87 -13.96 5.05 2.42
CA ASN A 87 -12.73 5.66 2.94
C ASN A 87 -11.71 5.69 1.81
N SER A 88 -11.08 6.84 1.62
CA SER A 88 -9.95 6.97 0.71
C SER A 88 -8.67 6.96 1.51
N ILE A 89 -7.73 6.10 1.14
CA ILE A 89 -6.43 5.95 1.81
C ILE A 89 -5.28 6.25 0.85
N ALA A 90 -4.23 6.88 1.33
CA ALA A 90 -3.02 7.16 0.57
C ALA A 90 -1.79 6.99 1.47
N PRO A 91 -0.60 6.69 0.93
CA PRO A 91 0.62 6.65 1.73
C PRO A 91 0.95 8.05 2.25
N ASN A 92 1.56 8.12 3.42
CA ASN A 92 2.17 9.36 3.85
C ASN A 92 3.36 9.70 2.94
N VAL A 93 3.16 10.60 1.97
CA VAL A 93 4.17 10.99 0.97
C VAL A 93 5.38 11.73 1.58
N GLN A 94 5.31 12.13 2.86
CA GLN A 94 6.47 12.65 3.58
C GLN A 94 7.45 11.56 4.00
N ASP A 95 7.01 10.29 4.07
CA ASP A 95 7.86 9.16 4.36
C ASP A 95 8.73 8.91 3.14
N ASN A 96 9.95 9.45 3.15
CA ASN A 96 10.78 9.49 1.97
C ASN A 96 11.72 8.29 1.93
N VAL A 97 11.48 7.36 1.00
CA VAL A 97 12.37 6.23 0.69
C VAL A 97 13.79 6.71 0.35
N TYR A 98 13.96 7.92 -0.21
CA TYR A 98 15.27 8.51 -0.48
C TYR A 98 16.13 8.70 0.78
N SER A 99 15.51 8.88 1.96
CA SER A 99 16.23 9.06 3.23
C SER A 99 16.97 7.80 3.69
N LEU A 100 16.56 6.62 3.22
CA LEU A 100 17.21 5.35 3.53
C LEU A 100 18.36 5.02 2.58
N PHE A 101 18.29 5.50 1.33
CA PHE A 101 19.11 4.95 0.23
C PHE A 101 19.94 5.99 -0.53
N GLY A 102 19.91 7.25 -0.10
CA GLY A 102 20.63 8.35 -0.73
C GLY A 102 19.92 8.84 -2.00
N ASN A 103 20.11 10.12 -2.32
CA ASN A 103 19.48 10.79 -3.46
C ASN A 103 20.00 10.26 -4.82
N THR A 104 19.60 9.05 -5.21
CA THR A 104 19.77 8.57 -6.59
C THR A 104 18.44 8.62 -7.33
N LYS A 105 18.48 9.03 -8.60
CA LYS A 105 17.29 9.19 -9.46
C LYS A 105 16.59 7.87 -9.82
N GLU A 106 17.18 6.72 -9.50
CA GLU A 106 16.65 5.38 -9.80
C GLU A 106 15.67 4.84 -8.75
N PHE A 107 15.46 5.55 -7.63
CA PHE A 107 14.55 5.07 -6.59
C PHE A 107 13.09 5.45 -6.84
N ALA A 108 12.22 4.45 -6.63
CA ALA A 108 10.77 4.62 -6.64
C ALA A 108 10.33 5.48 -5.46
N THR A 109 9.46 6.45 -5.70
CA THR A 109 8.82 7.24 -4.64
C THR A 109 7.84 6.35 -3.86
N THR A 110 7.50 6.74 -2.64
CA THR A 110 6.46 6.08 -1.83
C THR A 110 5.13 6.01 -2.57
N GLU A 111 4.85 7.02 -3.41
CA GLU A 111 3.73 7.05 -4.35
C GLU A 111 3.82 5.95 -5.40
N GLN A 112 4.96 5.84 -6.12
CA GLN A 112 5.14 4.78 -7.12
C GLN A 112 5.02 3.38 -6.50
N ILE A 113 5.57 3.16 -5.31
CA ILE A 113 5.46 1.87 -4.62
C ILE A 113 4.01 1.59 -4.22
N PHE A 114 3.24 2.63 -3.86
CA PHE A 114 1.82 2.48 -3.57
C PHE A 114 0.97 2.24 -4.82
N ASP A 115 1.33 2.82 -5.95
CA ASP A 115 0.73 2.51 -7.25
C ASP A 115 0.99 1.05 -7.64
N ASP A 116 2.25 0.61 -7.55
CA ASP A 116 2.62 -0.80 -7.78
C ASP A 116 1.83 -1.74 -6.85
N PHE A 117 1.64 -1.36 -5.58
CA PHE A 117 0.81 -2.13 -4.63
C PHE A 117 -0.66 -2.21 -5.06
N LYS A 118 -1.25 -1.11 -5.53
CA LYS A 118 -2.64 -1.10 -6.00
C LYS A 118 -2.80 -2.06 -7.18
N ASP A 119 -1.90 -2.00 -8.15
CA ASP A 119 -1.98 -2.81 -9.36
C ASP A 119 -1.67 -4.29 -9.10
N ASP A 120 -0.58 -4.58 -8.39
CA ASP A 120 -0.12 -5.95 -8.17
C ASP A 120 -0.97 -6.70 -7.13
N ILE A 121 -1.49 -6.00 -6.11
CA ILE A 121 -2.13 -6.67 -4.97
C ILE A 121 -3.63 -6.39 -4.92
N ILE A 122 -4.05 -5.11 -4.97
CA ILE A 122 -5.45 -4.75 -4.73
C ILE A 122 -6.33 -5.07 -5.95
N TYR A 123 -5.86 -4.76 -7.15
CA TYR A 123 -6.59 -4.97 -8.39
C TYR A 123 -6.31 -6.33 -9.06
N SER A 124 -5.40 -7.13 -8.49
CA SER A 124 -5.17 -8.50 -8.96
C SER A 124 -6.42 -9.36 -8.78
N ASP A 125 -6.81 -10.09 -9.82
CA ASP A 125 -7.88 -11.07 -9.73
C ASP A 125 -7.34 -12.35 -9.08
N VAL A 126 -7.70 -12.58 -7.82
CA VAL A 126 -7.32 -13.78 -7.06
C VAL A 126 -7.91 -15.07 -7.62
N ASN A 127 -8.90 -14.99 -8.51
CA ASN A 127 -9.45 -16.16 -9.20
C ASN A 127 -8.81 -16.39 -10.57
N ASN A 128 -8.04 -15.42 -11.06
CA ASN A 128 -7.27 -15.57 -12.27
C ASN A 128 -5.94 -16.25 -11.96
N TYR A 129 -5.86 -17.55 -12.26
CA TYR A 129 -4.65 -18.34 -12.06
C TYR A 129 -3.42 -17.75 -12.77
N GLN A 130 -3.60 -17.02 -13.89
CA GLN A 130 -2.49 -16.37 -14.58
C GLN A 130 -1.94 -15.16 -13.80
N ASP A 131 -2.80 -14.40 -13.11
CA ASP A 131 -2.38 -13.26 -12.30
C ASP A 131 -1.68 -13.75 -11.03
N LEU A 132 -2.20 -14.82 -10.40
CA LEU A 132 -1.55 -15.49 -9.28
C LEU A 132 -0.18 -16.09 -9.67
N GLN A 133 -0.07 -16.68 -10.86
CA GLN A 133 1.21 -17.16 -11.37
C GLN A 133 2.14 -16.01 -11.73
N SER A 134 1.64 -14.90 -12.26
CA SER A 134 2.43 -13.70 -12.55
C SER A 134 2.96 -13.05 -11.27
N LEU A 135 2.15 -13.01 -10.21
CA LEU A 135 2.57 -12.64 -8.86
C LEU A 135 3.66 -13.57 -8.34
N LYS A 136 3.43 -14.89 -8.42
CA LYS A 136 4.41 -15.90 -7.98
C LYS A 136 5.72 -15.85 -8.79
N ILE A 137 5.63 -15.64 -10.10
CA ILE A 137 6.76 -15.54 -11.03
C ILE A 137 7.50 -14.22 -10.86
N ASN A 138 6.81 -13.08 -10.67
CA ASN A 138 7.43 -11.80 -10.28
C ASN A 138 8.05 -11.87 -8.88
N ILE A 139 7.57 -12.80 -8.04
CA ILE A 139 8.17 -13.13 -6.75
C ILE A 139 9.39 -14.05 -6.90
N GLN A 140 9.37 -15.07 -7.77
CA GLN A 140 10.42 -16.07 -7.94
C GLN A 140 11.53 -15.72 -8.97
N LEU A 141 11.19 -15.19 -10.16
CA LEU A 141 12.20 -14.76 -11.15
C LEU A 141 13.06 -13.61 -10.65
N LYS A 142 12.60 -12.87 -9.63
CA LYS A 142 13.36 -11.81 -8.95
C LYS A 142 14.09 -12.29 -7.69
N SER A 143 14.11 -13.60 -7.42
CA SER A 143 14.88 -14.24 -6.33
C SER A 143 16.03 -15.14 -6.81
N GLU A 144 16.14 -15.36 -8.13
CA GLU A 144 17.19 -16.18 -8.76
C GLU A 144 18.21 -15.33 -9.56
N ILE A 145 18.18 -14.00 -9.39
CA ILE A 145 19.19 -13.07 -9.92
C ILE A 145 19.86 -12.36 -8.76
#